data_AF-A0A9N9PK77-F1
#
_entry.id   AF-A0A9N9PK77-F1
#
_cell.length_a   1.000
_cell.length_b   1.000
_cell.length_c   1.000
_cell.angle_alpha   90.00
_cell.angle_beta   90.00
_cell.angle_gamma   90.00
#
_symmetry.space_group_name_H-M   'P 1'
#
loop_
_entity.id
_entity.type
_entity.pdbx_description
1 polymer ?
#
loop_
_entity_poly.entity_id
_entity_poly.type
_entity_poly.pdbx_seq_one_letter_code
_entity_poly.pdbx_strand_id
1 'polypeptide(L)' 'MAVASTIYNTLFRRNFVFLGVVFGGAFAFEMGFDNTMDSIWDKFNKGRQWKDIRSKYVEAADDDE' A
#
# COMPACT_ATOMS: atom_id res chain seq x y z
N MET A 1 -10.07 -20.98 -20.23
CA MET A 1 -10.33 -22.12 -19.31
C MET A 1 -9.03 -22.73 -18.75
N ALA A 2 -7.99 -22.97 -19.54
CA ALA A 2 -6.76 -23.64 -19.08
C ALA A 2 -6.01 -22.92 -17.93
N VAL A 3 -5.87 -21.58 -17.96
CA VAL A 3 -5.11 -20.84 -16.94
C VAL A 3 -5.82 -20.86 -15.58
N ALA A 4 -7.13 -20.58 -15.56
CA ALA A 4 -7.93 -20.63 -14.34
C ALA A 4 -7.95 -22.05 -13.73
N SER A 5 -8.07 -23.10 -14.55
CA SER A 5 -7.98 -24.47 -14.06
C SER A 5 -6.60 -24.80 -13.47
N THR A 6 -5.53 -24.28 -14.06
CA THR A 6 -4.17 -24.47 -13.53
C THR A 6 -4.03 -23.78 -12.18
N ILE A 7 -4.42 -22.50 -12.08
CA ILE A 7 -4.37 -21.72 -10.83
C ILE A 7 -5.20 -22.39 -9.73
N TYR A 8 -6.41 -22.85 -10.04
CA TYR A 8 -7.25 -23.53 -9.06
C TYR A 8 -6.60 -24.82 -8.55
N ASN A 9 -6.11 -25.66 -9.46
CA ASN A 9 -5.50 -26.93 -9.09
C ASN A 9 -4.18 -26.76 -8.32
N THR A 10 -3.42 -25.70 -8.57
CA THR A 10 -2.12 -25.45 -7.91
C THR A 10 -2.24 -24.69 -6.59
N LEU A 11 -3.11 -23.69 -6.51
CA LEU A 11 -3.16 -22.76 -5.38
C LEU A 11 -4.40 -22.90 -4.50
N PHE A 12 -5.56 -23.24 -5.08
CA PHE A 12 -6.86 -23.13 -4.37
C PHE A 12 -7.53 -24.47 -4.04
N ARG A 13 -7.11 -25.59 -4.65
CA ARG A 13 -7.76 -26.90 -4.47
C ARG A 13 -7.53 -27.54 -3.09
N ARG A 14 -6.41 -27.24 -2.43
CA ARG A 14 -6.03 -27.88 -1.15
C ARG A 14 -6.09 -26.85 -0.01
N ASN A 15 -6.97 -27.05 0.97
CA ASN A 15 -7.29 -26.06 2.02
C ASN A 15 -6.07 -25.41 2.69
N PHE A 16 -5.08 -26.20 3.12
CA PHE A 16 -3.88 -25.63 3.76
C PHE A 16 -3.04 -24.76 2.80
N VAL A 17 -2.93 -25.15 1.52
CA VAL A 17 -2.22 -24.34 0.51
C VAL A 17 -3.00 -23.06 0.23
N PHE A 18 -4.33 -23.18 0.09
CA PHE A 18 -5.22 -22.04 -0.07
C PHE A 18 -5.04 -21.00 1.03
N LEU A 19 -5.06 -21.42 2.30
CA LEU A 19 -4.87 -20.50 3.43
C LEU A 19 -3.51 -19.79 3.37
N GLY A 20 -2.43 -20.53 3.05
CA GLY A 20 -1.11 -19.93 2.87
C GLY A 20 -1.06 -18.91 1.72
N VAL A 21 -1.70 -19.23 0.59
CA VAL A 21 -1.79 -18.32 -0.57
C VAL A 21 -2.58 -17.07 -0.24
N VAL A 22 -3.71 -17.19 0.46
CA VAL A 22 -4.52 -16.03 0.85
C VAL A 22 -3.78 -15.14 1.83
N PHE A 23 -3.20 -15.70 2.90
CA PHE A 23 -2.48 -14.88 3.88
C PHE A 23 -1.20 -14.27 3.31
N GLY A 24 -0.40 -15.05 2.59
CA GLY A 24 0.79 -14.52 1.93
C GLY A 24 0.46 -13.48 0.87
N GLY A 25 -0.61 -13.71 0.09
CA GLY A 25 -1.11 -12.77 -0.90
C GLY A 25 -1.64 -11.48 -0.27
N ALA A 26 -2.37 -11.58 0.84
CA ALA A 26 -2.87 -10.41 1.58
C ALA A 26 -1.73 -9.54 2.09
N PHE A 27 -0.70 -10.13 2.71
CA PHE A 27 0.45 -9.38 3.20
C PHE A 27 1.24 -8.68 2.08
N ALA A 28 1.51 -9.41 0.98
CA ALA A 28 2.18 -8.83 -0.17
C ALA A 28 1.34 -7.72 -0.84
N PHE A 29 0.02 -7.92 -0.88
CA PHE A 29 -0.91 -6.93 -1.41
C PHE A 29 -0.95 -5.67 -0.55
N GLU A 30 -1.11 -5.79 0.77
CA GLU A 30 -1.12 -4.67 1.72
C GLU A 30 0.12 -3.78 1.53
N MET A 31 1.32 -4.38 1.57
CA MET A 31 2.57 -3.64 1.40
C MET A 31 2.66 -2.91 0.05
N GLY A 32 2.22 -3.54 -1.05
CA GLY A 32 2.24 -2.90 -2.36
C GLY A 32 1.16 -1.83 -2.52
N PHE A 33 -0.04 -2.13 -2.02
CA PHE A 33 -1.22 -1.30 -2.16
C PHE A 33 -1.08 0.00 -1.37
N ASP A 34 -0.69 -0.06 -0.10
CA ASP A 34 -0.54 1.12 0.76
C ASP A 34 0.46 2.10 0.16
N ASN A 35 1.66 1.64 -0.19
CA ASN A 35 2.68 2.48 -0.81
C ASN A 35 2.22 3.10 -2.13
N THR A 36 1.46 2.35 -2.93
CA THR A 36 0.96 2.83 -4.22
C THR A 36 -0.12 3.88 -4.01
N MET A 37 -1.08 3.63 -3.12
CA MET A 37 -2.19 4.53 -2.85
C MET A 37 -1.72 5.81 -2.15
N ASP A 38 -0.77 5.71 -1.23
CA ASP A 38 -0.10 6.86 -0.63
C ASP A 38 0.59 7.72 -1.70
N SER A 39 1.33 7.11 -2.63
CA SER A 39 1.97 7.87 -3.71
C SER A 39 0.95 8.56 -4.63
N ILE A 40 -0.17 7.89 -4.92
CA ILE A 40 -1.26 8.49 -5.70
C ILE A 40 -1.86 9.68 -4.94
N TRP A 41 -2.18 9.50 -3.66
CA TRP A 41 -2.71 10.55 -2.80
C TRP A 41 -1.78 11.75 -2.72
N ASP A 42 -0.48 11.49 -2.56
CA ASP A 42 0.56 12.51 -2.45
C ASP A 42 0.66 13.38 -3.69
N LYS A 43 0.59 12.74 -4.85
CA LYS A 43 0.64 13.44 -6.14
C LYS A 43 -0.59 14.33 -6.32
N PHE A 44 -1.77 13.85 -5.95
CA PHE A 44 -3.00 14.63 -6.07
C PHE A 44 -3.10 15.78 -5.06
N ASN A 45 -2.51 15.62 -3.88
CA ASN A 45 -2.60 16.61 -2.80
C ASN A 45 -1.32 17.42 -2.59
N LYS A 46 -0.38 17.37 -3.54
CA LYS A 46 0.91 18.05 -3.45
C LYS A 46 0.74 19.53 -3.11
N GLY A 47 1.49 19.99 -2.10
CA GLY A 47 1.49 21.37 -1.63
C GLY A 47 0.38 21.70 -0.63
N ARG A 48 -0.51 20.75 -0.33
CA ARG A 48 -1.57 20.89 0.68
C ARG A 48 -1.33 20.01 1.91
N GLN A 49 -0.48 19.01 1.79
CA GLN A 49 -0.24 18.07 2.88
C GLN A 49 0.66 18.69 3.93
N TRP A 50 0.49 18.28 5.18
CA TRP A 50 1.34 18.75 6.27
C TRP A 50 2.83 18.55 5.96
N LYS A 51 3.22 17.38 5.44
CA LYS A 51 4.60 17.09 5.02
C LYS A 51 5.16 18.05 3.97
N ASP A 52 4.30 18.69 3.17
CA ASP A 52 4.70 19.65 2.13
C ASP A 52 4.84 21.08 2.69
N ILE A 53 4.07 21.42 3.74
CA ILE A 53 3.98 22.80 4.27
C ILE A 53 4.63 22.96 5.66
N ARG A 54 5.02 21.86 6.31
CA ARG A 54 5.51 21.83 7.69
C ARG A 54 6.67 22.78 7.94
N SER A 55 7.64 22.84 7.03
CA SER A 55 8.84 23.67 7.21
C SER A 55 8.49 25.14 7.48
N LYS A 56 7.48 25.67 6.79
CA LYS A 56 7.02 27.05 6.95
C LYS A 56 6.55 27.42 8.35
N TYR A 57 6.07 26.44 9.11
CA TYR A 57 5.48 26.67 10.43
C TYR A 57 6.42 26.30 11.57
N VAL A 58 7.35 25.37 11.32
CA VAL A 58 8.35 25.00 12.32
C VAL A 58 9.48 26.04 12.35
N GLU A 59 9.95 26.50 11.19
CA GLU A 59 10.96 27.57 11.13
C GLU A 59 10.41 28.89 11.68
N ALA A 60 9.15 29.24 11.37
CA ALA A 60 8.51 30.43 11.93
C ALA A 60 8.34 30.37 13.47
N ALA A 61 8.19 29.17 14.04
CA ALA A 61 8.11 29.01 15.50
C ALA A 61 9.48 29.16 16.17
N ASP A 62 10.57 28.76 15.50
CA ASP A 62 11.94 28.93 16.00
C ASP A 62 12.43 30.39 15.87
N ASP A 63 11.95 31.15 14.88
CA ASP A 63 12.29 32.58 14.71
C ASP A 63 11.52 33.52 15.68
N ASP A 64 10.37 33.07 16.22
CA ASP A 64 9.53 33.80 17.17
C ASP A 64 9.95 33.57 18.65
N GLU A 65 10.94 32.71 18.92
CA GLU A 65 11.56 32.44 20.23
C GLU A 65 12.89 33.22 20.44
#